data_AF-A0A7X6PTY9-F1
#
_entry.id   AF-A0A7X6PTY9-F1
#
_cell.length_a   1.000
_cell.length_b   1.000
_cell.length_c   1.000
_cell.angle_alpha   90.00
_cell.angle_beta   90.00
_cell.angle_gamma   90.00
#
_symmetry.space_group_name_H-M   'P 1'
#
loop_
_entity.id
_entity.type
_entity.pdbx_description
1 polymer ?
#
loop_
_entity_poly.entity_id
_entity_poly.type
_entity_poly.pdbx_seq_one_letter_code
_entity_poly.pdbx_strand_id
1 'polypeptide(L)'
;ALAVNFNTINFRVDQNGTISSAEMQTPTLDIMKEVGRGFKSGKHRINISRPRKNITRYTGELFRAIQQVNGISGKGEVLEKAVPSGLTPLYVHYTSKSLDEVVRDMLFYSSNYTANQIYLTLGAAAYGYPATWEKANRFMREYVDRNFPGASQEITFDEGSGISRNNLITAGAMLDILEKMRPYADLLPLEKERRIKSGSLNGVYSYAGYFLNKGALDSFVIILNQKSNNRDRILDLMEKWYKSIPDVKPVEKGQPQE
;
A
#
# COMPACT_ATOMS: atom_id res chain seq x y z
N ALA A 1 14.08 5.00 5.40
CA ALA A 1 14.80 5.78 4.37
C ALA A 1 13.97 7.01 4.03
N LEU A 2 14.58 8.09 3.55
CA LEU A 2 13.80 9.22 3.02
C LEU A 2 13.01 8.77 1.79
N ALA A 3 11.83 9.33 1.61
CA ALA A 3 11.00 9.04 0.45
C ALA A 3 10.10 10.24 0.17
N VAL A 4 10.30 10.83 -1.01
CA VAL A 4 9.41 11.85 -1.58
C VAL A 4 8.98 11.37 -2.96
N ASN A 5 7.70 11.54 -3.29
CA ASN A 5 7.11 11.07 -4.56
C ASN A 5 7.48 9.61 -4.90
N PHE A 6 7.45 8.71 -3.91
CA PHE A 6 7.80 7.29 -4.08
C PHE A 6 9.20 7.06 -4.68
N ASN A 7 10.13 8.00 -4.47
CA ASN A 7 11.46 8.01 -5.10
C ASN A 7 11.41 7.88 -6.62
N THR A 8 10.39 8.51 -7.21
CA THR A 8 10.13 8.52 -8.63
C THR A 8 10.13 9.97 -9.11
N ILE A 9 10.86 10.23 -10.19
CA ILE A 9 10.92 11.54 -10.83
C ILE A 9 10.08 11.50 -12.09
N ASN A 10 9.26 12.54 -12.27
CA ASN A 10 8.44 12.73 -13.46
C ASN A 10 8.91 14.01 -14.18
N PHE A 11 9.46 13.86 -15.38
CA PHE A 11 10.09 14.94 -16.14
C PHE A 11 9.68 14.92 -17.60
N ARG A 12 9.91 16.03 -18.29
CA ARG A 12 9.65 16.22 -19.71
C ARG A 12 10.94 16.59 -20.42
N VAL A 13 11.16 16.00 -21.58
CA VAL A 13 12.20 16.37 -22.54
C VAL A 13 11.53 17.07 -23.71
N ASP A 14 11.92 18.31 -24.02
CA ASP A 14 11.41 19.02 -25.19
C ASP A 14 12.10 18.57 -26.49
N GLN A 15 11.81 19.23 -27.62
CA GLN A 15 12.42 18.90 -28.92
C GLN A 15 13.92 19.25 -28.99
N ASN A 16 14.39 20.16 -28.14
CA ASN A 16 15.79 20.60 -28.05
C ASN A 16 16.59 19.79 -27.01
N GLY A 17 15.95 18.84 -26.33
CA GLY A 17 16.57 18.07 -25.26
C GLY A 17 16.54 18.75 -23.89
N THR A 18 15.85 19.89 -23.74
CA THR A 18 15.70 20.58 -22.44
C THR A 18 14.85 19.74 -21.50
N ILE A 19 15.36 19.51 -20.30
CA ILE A 19 14.68 18.74 -19.26
C ILE A 19 14.00 19.68 -18.27
N SER A 20 12.71 19.47 -18.05
CA SER A 20 11.89 20.20 -17.08
C SER A 20 11.01 19.25 -16.28
N SER A 21 10.54 19.69 -15.11
CA SER A 21 9.55 18.93 -14.35
C SER A 21 8.27 18.72 -15.17
N ALA A 22 7.69 17.53 -15.07
CA ALA A 22 6.38 17.23 -15.64
C ALA A 22 5.25 17.36 -14.61
N GLU A 23 5.54 17.88 -13.41
CA GLU A 23 4.64 18.03 -12.28
C GLU A 23 4.55 19.49 -11.87
N MET A 24 3.32 20.00 -11.68
CA MET A 24 3.09 21.40 -11.34
C MET A 24 3.66 21.75 -9.95
N GLN A 25 3.55 20.82 -9.02
CA GLN A 25 3.97 20.98 -7.62
C GLN A 25 5.47 20.75 -7.40
N THR A 26 6.19 20.20 -8.37
CA THR A 26 7.61 19.84 -8.25
C THR A 26 8.41 20.79 -9.15
N PRO A 27 9.25 21.69 -8.62
CA PRO A 27 10.16 22.49 -9.45
C PRO A 27 11.12 21.60 -10.26
N THR A 28 11.67 22.13 -11.36
CA THR A 28 12.73 21.43 -12.11
C THR A 28 14.00 21.37 -11.25
N LEU A 29 14.49 20.16 -10.98
CA LEU A 29 15.69 19.94 -10.16
C LEU A 29 16.88 19.49 -11.02
N ASP A 30 18.09 19.63 -10.49
CA ASP A 30 19.31 19.27 -11.22
C ASP A 30 19.46 17.75 -11.37
N ILE A 31 19.02 16.97 -10.38
CA ILE A 31 18.94 15.52 -10.52
C ILE A 31 18.05 15.12 -11.70
N MET A 32 16.96 15.86 -11.99
CA MET A 32 16.10 15.60 -13.15
C MET A 32 16.87 15.80 -14.46
N LYS A 33 17.60 16.92 -14.56
CA LYS A 33 18.42 17.25 -15.74
C LYS A 33 19.53 16.24 -15.97
N GLU A 34 20.06 15.61 -14.91
CA GLU A 34 21.10 14.60 -15.00
C GLU A 34 20.54 13.25 -15.45
N VAL A 35 19.49 12.76 -14.78
CA VAL A 35 18.91 11.44 -15.06
C VAL A 35 18.12 11.42 -16.37
N GLY A 36 17.61 12.56 -16.82
CA GLY A 36 16.87 12.69 -18.08
C GLY A 36 17.76 12.79 -19.32
N ARG A 37 19.10 12.86 -19.17
CA ARG A 37 20.00 12.96 -20.33
C ARG A 37 19.85 11.73 -21.22
N GLY A 38 19.76 11.95 -22.53
CA GLY A 38 19.64 10.88 -23.53
C GLY A 38 18.24 10.30 -23.69
N PHE A 39 17.25 10.75 -22.91
CA PHE A 39 15.85 10.40 -23.16
C PHE A 39 15.33 11.12 -24.41
N LYS A 40 14.43 10.48 -25.15
CA LYS A 40 13.75 11.08 -26.31
C LYS A 40 12.77 12.16 -25.84
N SER A 41 12.39 13.06 -26.75
CA SER A 41 11.33 14.04 -26.50
C SER A 41 10.05 13.35 -26.00
N GLY A 42 9.42 13.91 -24.95
CA GLY A 42 8.24 13.33 -24.32
C GLY A 42 8.24 13.46 -22.79
N LYS A 43 7.21 12.87 -22.16
CA LYS A 43 7.09 12.75 -20.71
C LYS A 43 7.63 11.40 -20.25
N HIS A 44 8.41 11.42 -19.18
CA HIS A 44 9.07 10.24 -18.62
C HIS A 44 8.88 10.18 -17.13
N ARG A 45 8.76 8.96 -16.61
CA ARG A 45 8.69 8.68 -15.19
C ARG A 45 9.69 7.58 -14.86
N ILE A 46 10.64 7.87 -13.97
CA ILE A 46 11.69 6.92 -13.62
C ILE A 46 11.81 6.78 -12.10
N ASN A 47 12.07 5.55 -11.65
CA ASN A 47 12.42 5.29 -10.27
C ASN A 47 13.92 5.56 -10.06
N ILE A 48 14.25 6.39 -9.07
CA ILE A 48 15.63 6.80 -8.78
C ILE A 48 16.18 6.13 -7.51
N SER A 49 15.55 5.07 -7.02
CA SER A 49 15.98 4.43 -5.76
C SER A 49 17.37 3.79 -5.85
N ARG A 50 17.92 3.64 -7.07
CA ARG A 50 19.26 3.11 -7.33
C ARG A 50 20.08 4.09 -8.17
N PRO A 51 21.31 4.44 -7.73
CA PRO A 51 21.90 4.14 -6.41
C PRO A 51 21.19 4.90 -5.27
N ARG A 52 21.29 4.38 -4.04
CA ARG A 52 20.60 4.94 -2.85
C ARG A 52 20.86 6.44 -2.63
N LYS A 53 22.05 6.93 -2.98
CA LYS A 53 22.41 8.36 -2.89
C LYS A 53 21.46 9.30 -3.66
N ASN A 54 20.78 8.79 -4.68
CA ASN A 54 19.82 9.58 -5.45
C ASN A 54 18.58 9.92 -4.62
N ILE A 55 18.19 9.05 -3.68
CA ILE A 55 17.04 9.27 -2.79
C ILE A 55 17.28 10.50 -1.92
N THR A 56 18.44 10.55 -1.26
CA THR A 56 18.80 11.66 -0.36
C THR A 56 19.04 12.95 -1.13
N ARG A 57 19.73 12.87 -2.27
CA ARG A 57 19.89 14.01 -3.20
C ARG A 57 18.55 14.57 -3.66
N TYR A 58 17.64 13.74 -4.17
CA TYR A 58 16.32 14.18 -4.64
C TYR A 58 15.51 14.84 -3.54
N THR A 59 15.49 14.24 -2.35
CA THR A 59 14.78 14.81 -1.20
C THR A 59 15.33 16.20 -0.83
N GLY A 60 16.65 16.35 -0.74
CA GLY A 60 17.26 17.62 -0.38
C GLY A 60 17.15 18.69 -1.47
N GLU A 61 17.33 18.33 -2.75
CA GLU A 61 17.15 19.26 -3.88
C GLU A 61 15.70 19.75 -3.94
N LEU A 62 14.72 18.85 -3.80
CA LEU A 62 13.30 19.21 -3.79
C LEU A 62 12.98 20.16 -2.62
N PHE A 63 13.45 19.82 -1.42
CA PHE A 63 13.21 20.64 -0.23
C PHE A 63 13.85 22.03 -0.35
N ARG A 64 15.05 22.13 -0.94
CA ARG A 64 15.70 23.42 -1.21
C ARG A 64 14.97 24.23 -2.27
N ALA A 65 14.51 23.59 -3.35
CA ALA A 65 13.76 24.27 -4.41
C ALA A 65 12.44 24.84 -3.88
N ILE A 66 11.71 24.08 -3.05
CA ILE A 66 10.47 24.56 -2.42
C ILE A 66 10.74 25.74 -1.49
N GLN A 67 11.81 25.68 -0.67
CA GLN A 67 12.22 26.81 0.17
C GLN A 67 12.47 28.08 -0.66
N GLN A 68 13.20 27.98 -1.77
CA GLN A 68 13.51 29.12 -2.63
C GLN A 68 12.25 29.73 -3.25
N VAL A 69 11.32 28.91 -3.75
CA VAL A 69 10.04 29.38 -4.30
C VAL A 69 9.20 30.10 -3.24
N ASN A 70 9.36 29.75 -1.96
CA ASN A 70 8.68 30.39 -0.83
C ASN A 70 9.52 31.48 -0.14
N GLY A 71 10.59 31.98 -0.79
CA GLY A 71 11.38 33.12 -0.28
C GLY A 71 12.36 32.79 0.85
N ILE A 72 12.57 31.51 1.18
CA ILE A 72 13.53 31.09 2.21
C ILE A 72 14.94 31.04 1.59
N SER A 73 15.71 32.08 1.87
CA SER A 73 17.08 32.24 1.39
C SER A 73 18.06 31.24 2.02
N GLY A 74 19.23 31.06 1.40
CA GLY A 74 20.23 30.09 1.84
C GLY A 74 21.16 29.64 0.70
N LYS A 75 22.45 29.46 1.03
CA LYS A 75 23.51 29.01 0.10
C LYS A 75 24.15 27.67 0.52
N GLY A 76 23.52 26.97 1.46
CA GLY A 76 24.02 25.69 1.97
C GLY A 76 23.89 24.56 0.93
N GLU A 77 24.77 23.57 1.06
CA GLU A 77 24.76 22.36 0.24
C GLU A 77 23.86 21.28 0.83
N VAL A 78 23.30 20.44 -0.05
CA VAL A 78 22.52 19.25 0.36
C VAL A 78 23.48 18.13 0.74
N LEU A 79 23.50 17.74 2.02
CA LEU A 79 24.37 16.70 2.56
C LEU A 79 23.58 15.67 3.35
N GLU A 80 23.96 14.39 3.24
CA GLU A 80 23.46 13.30 4.09
C GLU A 80 24.37 13.18 5.32
N LYS A 81 23.84 13.49 6.52
CA LYS A 81 24.56 13.42 7.79
C LYS A 81 23.65 12.88 8.89
N ALA A 82 24.25 12.27 9.90
CA ALA A 82 23.52 11.92 11.12
C ALA A 82 23.02 13.19 11.82
N VAL A 83 21.82 13.13 12.40
CA VAL A 83 21.27 14.23 13.20
C VAL A 83 22.08 14.32 14.49
N PRO A 84 22.64 15.49 14.85
CA PRO A 84 23.35 15.67 16.12
C PRO A 84 22.48 15.34 17.33
N SER A 85 23.08 14.76 18.36
CA SER A 85 22.39 14.52 19.64
C SER A 85 21.93 15.85 20.25
N GLY A 86 20.72 15.87 20.81
CA GLY A 86 20.14 17.05 21.46
C GLY A 86 19.54 18.10 20.51
N LEU A 87 19.56 17.88 19.19
CA LEU A 87 18.93 18.80 18.25
C LEU A 87 17.41 18.76 18.41
N THR A 88 16.81 19.91 18.75
CA THR A 88 15.35 20.04 18.83
C THR A 88 14.78 20.29 17.43
N PRO A 89 13.76 19.51 16.99
CA PRO A 89 13.13 19.75 15.70
C PRO A 89 12.53 21.16 15.63
N LEU A 90 12.82 21.90 14.55
CA LEU A 90 12.15 23.18 14.30
C LEU A 90 10.66 22.99 13.99
N TYR A 91 10.32 21.90 13.30
CA TYR A 91 8.97 21.58 12.89
C TYR A 91 8.79 20.06 12.80
N VAL A 92 7.65 19.57 13.29
CA VAL A 92 7.21 18.19 13.12
C VAL A 92 5.84 18.23 12.47
N HIS A 93 5.73 17.65 11.27
CA HIS A 93 4.46 17.53 10.58
C HIS A 93 3.74 16.27 11.05
N TYR A 94 2.49 16.43 11.49
CA TYR A 94 1.58 15.32 11.73
C TYR A 94 0.54 15.30 10.61
N THR A 95 0.29 14.11 10.07
CA THR A 95 -0.78 13.92 9.08
C THR A 95 -2.12 14.35 9.67
N SER A 96 -2.93 15.04 8.87
CA SER A 96 -4.32 15.36 9.25
C SER A 96 -5.26 14.16 9.13
N LYS A 97 -4.84 13.11 8.40
CA LYS A 97 -5.61 11.88 8.23
C LYS A 97 -5.44 10.94 9.43
N SER A 98 -6.55 10.41 9.90
CA SER A 98 -6.62 9.25 10.78
C SER A 98 -6.03 7.98 10.13
N LEU A 99 -5.77 6.95 10.94
CA LEU A 99 -5.26 5.68 10.40
C LEU A 99 -6.29 4.99 9.50
N ASP A 100 -7.58 5.06 9.83
CA ASP A 100 -8.63 4.46 9.00
C ASP A 100 -8.78 5.16 7.65
N GLU A 101 -8.62 6.49 7.58
CA GLU A 101 -8.55 7.22 6.31
C GLU A 101 -7.34 6.79 5.47
N VAL A 102 -6.17 6.64 6.10
CA VAL A 102 -4.96 6.16 5.40
C VAL A 102 -5.14 4.73 4.89
N VAL A 103 -5.73 3.84 5.69
CA VAL A 103 -6.01 2.45 5.29
C VAL A 103 -7.06 2.39 4.17
N ARG A 104 -8.12 3.20 4.26
CA ARG A 104 -9.16 3.32 3.23
C ARG A 104 -8.56 3.75 1.88
N ASP A 105 -7.74 4.80 1.88
CA ASP A 105 -7.04 5.25 0.68
C ASP A 105 -6.07 4.19 0.14
N MET A 106 -5.33 3.52 1.03
CA MET A 106 -4.43 2.43 0.65
C MET A 106 -5.18 1.30 -0.05
N LEU A 107 -6.33 0.89 0.48
CA LEU A 107 -7.16 -0.18 -0.09
C LEU A 107 -7.79 0.26 -1.42
N PHE A 108 -8.25 1.51 -1.51
CA PHE A 108 -8.85 2.07 -2.73
C PHE A 108 -7.85 2.21 -3.87
N TYR A 109 -6.70 2.86 -3.62
CA TYR A 109 -5.68 3.05 -4.64
C TYR A 109 -4.71 1.86 -4.78
N SER A 110 -4.88 0.81 -3.97
CA SER A 110 -3.96 -0.33 -3.89
C SER A 110 -2.50 0.10 -3.73
N SER A 111 -2.27 1.04 -2.81
CA SER A 111 -0.97 1.70 -2.67
C SER A 111 0.05 0.81 -1.98
N ASN A 112 0.89 0.14 -2.79
CA ASN A 112 1.95 -0.72 -2.27
C ASN A 112 2.92 0.00 -1.33
N TYR A 113 3.18 1.27 -1.61
CA TYR A 113 4.03 2.10 -0.77
C TYR A 113 3.42 2.28 0.62
N THR A 114 2.14 2.68 0.69
CA THR A 114 1.44 2.91 1.97
C THR A 114 1.33 1.62 2.77
N ALA A 115 1.00 0.50 2.11
CA ALA A 115 0.96 -0.82 2.74
C ALA A 115 2.29 -1.18 3.40
N ASN A 116 3.40 -1.00 2.69
CA ASN A 116 4.73 -1.27 3.24
C ASN A 116 5.17 -0.28 4.32
N GLN A 117 4.74 0.99 4.27
CA GLN A 117 5.01 1.93 5.37
C GLN A 117 4.27 1.53 6.65
N ILE A 118 2.99 1.14 6.55
CA ILE A 118 2.22 0.64 7.70
C ILE A 118 2.89 -0.62 8.25
N TYR A 119 3.21 -1.58 7.37
CA TYR A 119 3.86 -2.85 7.73
C TYR A 119 5.17 -2.65 8.51
N LEU A 120 6.07 -1.81 7.99
CA LEU A 120 7.34 -1.48 8.65
C LEU A 120 7.14 -0.71 9.96
N THR A 121 6.11 0.14 10.04
CA THR A 121 5.79 0.92 11.25
C THR A 121 5.30 0.01 12.37
N LEU A 122 4.51 -1.03 12.07
CA LEU A 122 4.08 -2.02 13.07
C LEU A 122 5.28 -2.71 13.75
N GLY A 123 6.25 -3.16 12.95
CA GLY A 123 7.48 -3.77 13.49
C GLY A 123 8.33 -2.80 14.32
N ALA A 124 8.43 -1.54 13.88
CA ALA A 124 9.18 -0.51 14.61
C ALA A 124 8.48 -0.10 15.91
N ALA A 125 7.14 -0.03 15.92
CA ALA A 125 6.36 0.27 17.10
C ALA A 125 6.50 -0.85 18.16
N ALA A 126 6.56 -2.11 17.72
CA ALA A 126 6.69 -3.26 18.61
C ALA A 126 8.12 -3.48 19.13
N TYR A 127 9.15 -3.26 18.30
CA TYR A 127 10.55 -3.63 18.61
C TYR A 127 11.56 -2.47 18.47
N GLY A 128 11.08 -1.23 18.46
CA GLY A 128 11.88 -0.01 18.37
C GLY A 128 12.43 0.31 16.98
N TYR A 129 12.88 1.56 16.79
CA TYR A 129 13.58 2.00 15.58
C TYR A 129 15.06 1.55 15.56
N PRO A 130 15.69 1.42 14.37
CA PRO A 130 15.13 1.63 13.03
C PRO A 130 14.11 0.56 12.64
N ALA A 131 13.20 0.93 11.74
CA ALA A 131 12.25 0.00 11.13
C ALA A 131 12.99 -0.96 10.19
N THR A 132 12.76 -2.26 10.33
CA THR A 132 13.34 -3.30 9.48
C THR A 132 12.29 -4.34 9.06
N TRP A 133 12.53 -5.02 7.95
CA TRP A 133 11.63 -6.08 7.47
C TRP A 133 11.56 -7.25 8.45
N GLU A 134 12.67 -7.60 9.10
CA GLU A 134 12.73 -8.68 10.07
C GLU A 134 11.83 -8.39 11.29
N LYS A 135 11.87 -7.15 11.80
CA LYS A 135 10.99 -6.69 12.88
C LYS A 135 9.52 -6.72 12.46
N ALA A 136 9.21 -6.24 11.26
CA ALA A 136 7.84 -6.24 10.75
C ALA A 136 7.30 -7.67 10.53
N ASN A 137 8.09 -8.53 9.91
CA ASN A 137 7.75 -9.95 9.70
C ASN A 137 7.59 -10.68 11.03
N ARG A 138 8.42 -10.37 12.04
CA ARG A 138 8.26 -10.91 13.39
C ARG A 138 6.93 -10.49 14.01
N PHE A 139 6.61 -9.20 13.97
CA PHE A 139 5.34 -8.68 14.50
C PHE A 139 4.15 -9.37 13.85
N MET A 140 4.16 -9.47 12.52
CA MET A 140 3.04 -10.06 11.78
C MET A 140 2.86 -11.54 12.05
N ARG A 141 3.94 -12.32 12.16
CA ARG A 141 3.84 -13.73 12.59
C ARG A 141 3.22 -13.85 13.98
N GLU A 142 3.74 -13.12 14.96
CA GLU A 142 3.22 -13.13 16.33
C GLU A 142 1.74 -12.67 16.38
N TYR A 143 1.35 -11.71 15.54
CA TYR A 143 -0.03 -11.26 15.42
C TYR A 143 -0.94 -12.35 14.83
N VAL A 144 -0.50 -13.01 13.76
CA VAL A 144 -1.28 -14.07 13.09
C VAL A 144 -1.42 -15.29 13.98
N ASP A 145 -0.34 -15.76 14.61
CA ASP A 145 -0.37 -16.90 15.53
C ASP A 145 -1.36 -16.67 16.69
N ARG A 146 -1.43 -15.43 17.18
CA ARG A 146 -2.33 -15.07 18.27
C ARG A 146 -3.79 -14.95 17.84
N ASN A 147 -4.05 -14.35 16.68
CA ASN A 147 -5.41 -13.97 16.28
C ASN A 147 -6.07 -14.98 15.33
N PHE A 148 -5.28 -15.79 14.63
CA PHE A 148 -5.71 -16.77 13.63
C PHE A 148 -4.94 -18.09 13.79
N PRO A 149 -4.94 -18.73 14.98
CA PRO A 149 -4.12 -19.92 15.24
C PRO A 149 -4.45 -21.10 14.31
N GLY A 150 -5.71 -21.23 13.86
CA GLY A 150 -6.12 -22.26 12.91
C GLY A 150 -5.61 -22.04 11.48
N ALA A 151 -5.27 -20.81 11.12
CA ALA A 151 -4.80 -20.42 9.79
C ALA A 151 -3.32 -20.01 9.77
N SER A 152 -2.61 -20.03 10.91
CA SER A 152 -1.28 -19.39 10.98
C SER A 152 -0.24 -20.06 10.10
N GLN A 153 -0.32 -21.39 9.95
CA GLN A 153 0.55 -22.16 9.05
C GLN A 153 0.20 -21.96 7.55
N GLU A 154 -0.97 -21.37 7.28
CA GLU A 154 -1.45 -21.12 5.92
C GLU A 154 -1.10 -19.71 5.42
N ILE A 155 -0.44 -18.89 6.24
CA ILE A 155 -0.13 -17.50 5.94
C ILE A 155 1.37 -17.25 6.08
N THR A 156 1.99 -16.67 5.06
CA THR A 156 3.38 -16.23 5.07
C THR A 156 3.47 -14.79 4.58
N PHE A 157 4.15 -13.95 5.36
CA PHE A 157 4.43 -12.56 5.01
C PHE A 157 5.93 -12.34 4.82
N ASP A 158 6.29 -11.87 3.64
CA ASP A 158 7.58 -11.30 3.28
C ASP A 158 7.55 -9.77 3.33
N GLU A 159 6.40 -9.18 2.95
CA GLU A 159 6.13 -7.74 2.97
C GLU A 159 4.62 -7.44 2.96
N GLY A 160 4.22 -6.17 3.14
CA GLY A 160 2.84 -5.78 3.41
C GLY A 160 1.96 -5.47 2.20
N SER A 161 2.51 -5.30 1.00
CA SER A 161 1.75 -4.88 -0.19
C SER A 161 1.18 -6.01 -1.05
N GLY A 162 1.73 -7.22 -0.93
CA GLY A 162 1.35 -8.34 -1.79
C GLY A 162 2.12 -8.41 -3.11
N ILE A 163 3.17 -7.59 -3.34
CA ILE A 163 4.02 -7.69 -4.54
C ILE A 163 4.95 -8.90 -4.45
N SER A 164 5.43 -9.23 -3.24
CA SER A 164 6.37 -10.35 -3.09
C SER A 164 5.69 -11.66 -3.46
N ARG A 165 6.36 -12.46 -4.29
CA ARG A 165 5.93 -13.83 -4.62
C ARG A 165 6.12 -14.81 -3.46
N ASN A 166 6.80 -14.39 -2.40
CA ASN A 166 6.99 -15.18 -1.19
C ASN A 166 5.82 -14.98 -0.20
N ASN A 167 4.93 -14.02 -0.45
CA ASN A 167 3.69 -13.94 0.30
C ASN A 167 2.77 -15.09 -0.11
N LEU A 168 2.30 -15.86 0.86
CA LEU A 168 1.43 -17.01 0.65
C LEU A 168 0.23 -16.90 1.58
N ILE A 169 -0.95 -17.20 1.06
CA ILE A 169 -2.19 -17.29 1.83
C ILE A 169 -3.17 -18.21 1.10
N THR A 170 -3.88 -19.05 1.85
CA THR A 170 -4.97 -19.88 1.31
C THR A 170 -6.27 -19.07 1.23
N ALA A 171 -7.25 -19.57 0.48
CA ALA A 171 -8.58 -18.97 0.46
C ALA A 171 -9.28 -19.07 1.82
N GLY A 172 -9.11 -20.19 2.54
CA GLY A 172 -9.66 -20.40 3.88
C GLY A 172 -9.12 -19.40 4.90
N ALA A 173 -7.80 -19.27 4.99
CA ALA A 173 -7.15 -18.29 5.86
C ALA A 173 -7.59 -16.84 5.55
N MET A 174 -7.78 -16.49 4.27
CA MET A 174 -8.29 -15.17 3.90
C MET A 174 -9.76 -14.98 4.32
N LEU A 175 -10.60 -16.03 4.25
CA LEU A 175 -11.97 -15.97 4.78
C LEU A 175 -11.96 -15.70 6.29
N ASP A 176 -11.12 -16.38 7.06
CA ASP A 176 -10.99 -16.13 8.51
C ASP A 176 -10.60 -14.68 8.82
N ILE A 177 -9.69 -14.10 8.02
CA ILE A 177 -9.33 -12.69 8.13
C ILE A 177 -10.54 -11.79 7.81
N LEU A 178 -11.29 -12.09 6.74
CA LEU A 178 -12.49 -11.33 6.39
C LEU A 178 -13.55 -11.41 7.49
N GLU A 179 -13.76 -12.57 8.11
CA GLU A 179 -14.70 -12.68 9.23
C GLU A 179 -14.34 -11.75 10.38
N LYS A 180 -13.05 -11.63 10.72
CA LYS A 180 -12.57 -10.68 11.72
C LYS A 180 -12.65 -9.22 11.25
N MET A 181 -12.48 -8.98 9.95
CA MET A 181 -12.52 -7.66 9.32
C MET A 181 -13.93 -7.16 9.02
N ARG A 182 -14.98 -7.97 9.23
CA ARG A 182 -16.37 -7.60 8.90
C ARG A 182 -16.81 -6.25 9.50
N PRO A 183 -16.50 -5.89 10.77
CA PRO A 183 -16.83 -4.56 11.32
C PRO A 183 -16.16 -3.39 10.59
N TYR A 184 -15.12 -3.67 9.81
CA TYR A 184 -14.34 -2.72 9.02
C TYR A 184 -14.57 -2.87 7.51
N ALA A 185 -15.60 -3.61 7.08
CA ALA A 185 -15.87 -3.87 5.67
C ALA A 185 -15.98 -2.59 4.82
N ASP A 186 -16.42 -1.48 5.43
CA ASP A 186 -16.52 -0.19 4.76
C ASP A 186 -15.18 0.43 4.37
N LEU A 187 -14.05 -0.05 4.90
CA LEU A 187 -12.72 0.35 4.43
C LEU A 187 -12.43 -0.17 3.03
N LEU A 188 -13.11 -1.24 2.59
CA LEU A 188 -13.00 -1.74 1.22
C LEU A 188 -13.77 -0.85 0.23
N PRO A 189 -13.24 -0.67 -0.99
CA PRO A 189 -13.97 -0.04 -2.09
C PRO A 189 -15.34 -0.67 -2.32
N LEU A 190 -16.34 0.17 -2.60
CA LEU A 190 -17.67 -0.26 -3.04
C LEU A 190 -17.70 -0.29 -4.57
N GLU A 191 -17.80 -1.48 -5.15
CA GLU A 191 -17.89 -1.68 -6.60
C GLU A 191 -19.11 -2.54 -6.92
N LYS A 192 -20.06 -2.02 -7.72
CA LYS A 192 -21.28 -2.74 -8.13
C LYS A 192 -21.98 -3.45 -6.96
N GLU A 193 -22.20 -2.71 -5.86
CA GLU A 193 -22.83 -3.20 -4.62
C GLU A 193 -22.04 -4.31 -3.90
N ARG A 194 -20.70 -4.32 -4.05
CA ARG A 194 -19.79 -5.27 -3.39
C ARG A 194 -18.70 -4.49 -2.69
N ARG A 195 -18.31 -4.92 -1.49
CA ARG A 195 -17.10 -4.43 -0.82
C ARG A 195 -15.94 -5.32 -1.25
N ILE A 196 -15.02 -4.84 -2.06
CA ILE A 196 -14.05 -5.71 -2.74
C ILE A 196 -12.64 -5.11 -2.81
N LYS A 197 -11.63 -5.96 -2.62
CA LYS A 197 -10.24 -5.67 -2.97
C LYS A 197 -9.76 -6.59 -4.07
N SER A 198 -9.15 -6.00 -5.09
CA SER A 198 -8.46 -6.72 -6.18
C SER A 198 -6.98 -6.98 -5.85
N GLY A 199 -6.44 -8.07 -6.39
CA GLY A 199 -4.99 -8.32 -6.44
C GLY A 199 -4.58 -8.79 -7.83
N SER A 200 -3.54 -8.19 -8.40
CA SER A 200 -3.05 -8.50 -9.74
C SER A 200 -1.53 -8.51 -9.78
N LEU A 201 -0.96 -9.66 -10.16
CA LEU A 201 0.43 -9.80 -10.58
C LEU A 201 0.46 -10.63 -11.87
N ASN A 202 1.61 -10.70 -12.54
CA ASN A 202 1.76 -11.60 -13.67
C ASN A 202 1.51 -13.05 -13.21
N GLY A 203 0.45 -13.66 -13.74
CA GLY A 203 0.02 -15.02 -13.42
C GLY A 203 -0.78 -15.18 -12.11
N VAL A 204 -1.16 -14.09 -11.45
CA VAL A 204 -1.94 -14.12 -10.19
C VAL A 204 -3.07 -13.10 -10.26
N TYR A 205 -4.31 -13.57 -10.09
CA TYR A 205 -5.50 -12.74 -10.15
C TYR A 205 -6.42 -13.09 -8.98
N SER A 206 -6.68 -12.12 -8.10
CA SER A 206 -7.49 -12.34 -6.91
C SER A 206 -8.53 -11.27 -6.67
N TYR A 207 -9.57 -11.69 -5.93
CA TYR A 207 -10.52 -10.82 -5.26
C TYR A 207 -10.75 -11.35 -3.84
N ALA A 208 -10.93 -10.45 -2.88
CA ALA A 208 -11.39 -10.76 -1.54
C ALA A 208 -12.33 -9.65 -1.08
N GLY A 209 -13.42 -10.01 -0.40
CA GLY A 209 -14.41 -9.01 -0.03
C GLY A 209 -15.70 -9.60 0.50
N TYR A 210 -16.78 -8.82 0.40
CA TYR A 210 -18.11 -9.19 0.85
C TYR A 210 -19.15 -8.93 -0.24
N PHE A 211 -20.08 -9.87 -0.39
CA PHE A 211 -21.36 -9.61 -1.04
C PHE A 211 -22.31 -8.94 -0.05
N LEU A 212 -23.15 -8.04 -0.55
CA LEU A 212 -24.20 -7.39 0.22
C LEU A 212 -25.53 -8.06 -0.10
N ASN A 213 -26.23 -8.58 0.91
CA ASN A 213 -27.56 -9.16 0.74
C ASN A 213 -28.46 -8.83 1.93
N LYS A 214 -29.50 -8.03 1.71
CA LYS A 214 -30.51 -7.68 2.74
C LYS A 214 -29.91 -7.24 4.09
N GLY A 215 -28.77 -6.54 4.06
CA GLY A 215 -28.05 -6.07 5.24
C GLY A 215 -27.00 -7.04 5.81
N ALA A 216 -26.91 -8.27 5.30
CA ALA A 216 -25.81 -9.19 5.59
C ALA A 216 -24.58 -8.91 4.72
N LEU A 217 -23.40 -9.19 5.28
CA LEU A 217 -22.10 -9.12 4.63
C LEU A 217 -21.46 -10.52 4.63
N ASP A 218 -21.58 -11.21 3.50
CA ASP A 218 -21.04 -12.57 3.35
C ASP A 218 -19.71 -12.52 2.60
N SER A 219 -18.67 -13.04 3.26
CA SER A 219 -17.30 -13.00 2.73
C SER A 219 -17.14 -13.92 1.52
N PHE A 220 -16.32 -13.49 0.55
CA PHE A 220 -15.88 -14.34 -0.56
C PHE A 220 -14.40 -14.12 -0.85
N VAL A 221 -13.76 -15.16 -1.40
CA VAL A 221 -12.36 -15.12 -1.81
C VAL A 221 -12.18 -15.85 -3.13
N ILE A 222 -11.42 -15.24 -4.04
CA ILE A 222 -10.98 -15.80 -5.32
C ILE A 222 -9.46 -15.61 -5.38
N ILE A 223 -8.70 -16.69 -5.51
CA ILE A 223 -7.24 -16.65 -5.74
C ILE A 223 -6.94 -17.56 -6.92
N LEU A 224 -6.49 -16.96 -8.03
CA LEU A 224 -6.23 -17.68 -9.28
C LEU A 224 -4.77 -17.52 -9.67
N ASN A 225 -4.00 -18.60 -9.53
CA ASN A 225 -2.61 -18.69 -9.97
C ASN A 225 -2.56 -19.34 -11.36
N GLN A 226 -2.76 -18.55 -12.41
CA GLN A 226 -2.94 -19.03 -13.78
C GLN A 226 -2.54 -17.98 -14.81
N LYS A 227 -2.33 -18.41 -16.06
CA LYS A 227 -1.88 -17.51 -17.14
C LYS A 227 -2.93 -16.44 -17.53
N SER A 228 -4.16 -16.86 -17.78
CA SER A 228 -5.23 -15.99 -18.28
C SER A 228 -6.07 -15.42 -17.15
N ASN A 229 -6.41 -14.14 -17.22
CA ASN A 229 -7.29 -13.52 -16.23
C ASN A 229 -8.76 -13.80 -16.56
N ASN A 230 -9.46 -14.55 -15.70
CA ASN A 230 -10.90 -14.78 -15.79
C ASN A 230 -11.63 -14.49 -14.45
N ARG A 231 -11.00 -13.75 -13.52
CA ARG A 231 -11.53 -13.52 -12.16
C ARG A 231 -12.90 -12.85 -12.15
N ASP A 232 -13.15 -11.94 -13.10
CA ASP A 232 -14.42 -11.21 -13.16
C ASP A 232 -15.58 -12.14 -13.52
N ARG A 233 -15.34 -13.05 -14.48
CA ARG A 233 -16.33 -14.08 -14.85
C ARG A 233 -16.62 -15.02 -13.68
N ILE A 234 -15.59 -15.41 -12.92
CA ILE A 234 -15.77 -16.27 -11.74
C ILE A 234 -16.54 -15.52 -10.65
N LEU A 235 -16.23 -14.25 -10.41
CA LEU A 235 -16.94 -13.41 -9.46
C LEU A 235 -18.43 -13.31 -9.82
N ASP A 236 -18.76 -13.05 -11.08
CA ASP A 236 -20.15 -12.94 -11.53
C ASP A 236 -20.91 -14.27 -11.42
N LEU A 237 -20.25 -15.40 -11.67
CA LEU A 237 -20.85 -16.73 -11.48
C LEU A 237 -21.07 -17.05 -9.99
N MET A 238 -20.10 -16.71 -9.14
CA MET A 238 -20.18 -16.90 -7.70
C MET A 238 -21.29 -16.05 -7.08
N GLU A 239 -21.41 -14.79 -7.50
CA GLU A 239 -22.48 -13.90 -7.03
C GLU A 239 -23.87 -14.38 -7.48
N LYS A 240 -24.00 -14.85 -8.73
CA LYS A 240 -25.26 -15.45 -9.23
C LYS A 240 -25.66 -16.68 -8.41
N TRP A 241 -24.69 -17.55 -8.12
CA TRP A 241 -24.94 -18.71 -7.27
C TRP A 241 -25.34 -18.28 -5.86
N TYR A 242 -24.60 -17.36 -5.25
CA TYR A 242 -24.90 -16.82 -3.91
C TYR A 242 -26.31 -16.23 -3.82
N LYS A 243 -26.73 -15.43 -4.81
CA LYS A 243 -28.09 -14.86 -4.89
C LYS A 243 -29.20 -15.90 -5.12
N SER A 244 -28.85 -17.11 -5.57
CA SER A 244 -29.82 -18.21 -5.76
C SER A 244 -30.03 -19.05 -4.50
N ILE A 245 -29.18 -18.90 -3.47
CA ILE A 245 -29.31 -19.63 -2.21
C ILE A 245 -30.56 -19.12 -1.49
N PRO A 246 -31.52 -20.00 -1.14
CA PRO A 246 -32.67 -19.60 -0.34
C PRO A 246 -32.21 -19.01 1.00
N ASP A 247 -32.89 -17.97 1.50
CA ASP A 247 -32.59 -17.39 2.81
C ASP A 247 -32.50 -18.51 3.86
N VAL A 248 -31.30 -18.75 4.40
CA VAL A 248 -31.13 -19.68 5.51
C VAL A 248 -31.83 -19.03 6.70
N LYS A 249 -32.92 -19.65 7.18
CA LYS A 249 -33.59 -19.21 8.41
C LYS A 249 -32.54 -19.10 9.51
N PRO A 250 -32.57 -18.05 10.36
CA PRO A 250 -31.68 -18.00 11.51
C PRO A 250 -31.81 -19.30 12.30
N VAL A 251 -30.69 -19.91 12.64
CA VAL A 251 -30.67 -21.02 13.59
C VAL A 251 -31.30 -20.48 14.88
N GLU A 252 -32.52 -20.92 15.19
CA GLU A 252 -33.13 -20.68 16.49
C GLU A 252 -32.14 -21.18 17.54
N LYS A 253 -31.54 -20.26 18.29
CA LYS A 253 -30.79 -20.62 19.48
C LYS A 253 -31.78 -21.33 20.39
N GLY A 254 -31.68 -22.65 20.48
CA GLY A 254 -32.44 -23.44 21.43
C GLY A 254 -32.35 -22.80 22.81
N GLN A 255 -33.51 -22.51 23.39
CA GLN A 255 -33.59 -22.08 24.78
C GLN A 255 -32.89 -23.13 25.65
N PRO A 256 -32.14 -22.72 26.69
CA PRO A 256 -31.64 -23.68 27.66
C PRO A 256 -32.84 -24.36 28.31
N GLN A 257 -32.88 -25.70 28.24
CA GLN A 257 -33.79 -26.47 29.07
C GLN A 257 -33.40 -26.26 30.54
N GLU A 258 -34.41 -25.94 31.35
CA GLU A 258 -34.34 -25.77 32.82
C GLU A 258 -33.80 -27.01 33.55
#